data_AF-A0A4S2M5E1-F1
#
_entry.id   AF-A0A4S2M5E1-F1
#
_cell.length_a   1.000
_cell.length_b   1.000
_cell.length_c   1.000
_cell.angle_alpha   90.00
_cell.angle_beta   90.00
_cell.angle_gamma   90.00
#
_symmetry.space_group_name_H-M   'P 1'
#
loop_
_entity.id
_entity.type
_entity.pdbx_description
1 polymer ?
#
loop_
_entity_poly.entity_id
_entity_poly.type
_entity_poly.pdbx_seq_one_letter_code
_entity_poly.pdbx_strand_id
1 'polypeptide(L)'
;MDFPFYLQEFPVGRLPKNDLEISALMQGNDQFIQGAIVAQMLQSVFLIYPPWMETRTVLMNCQLGLHRQSDEVVFCLCKENSSVCEVRSMDGSDTNTEIQREECSSLWPFTLIESNATTAPSILRSLRPNLSHSFRDNHHTNLSVAQISQFLDHYQRHPLILDIDEDYFGVHLVAQNLTEVGIPLLVVHQLDKLIQSIFCPDDFNLELDTDRWFHHVIDLIQNNCSRSGDPGSAYTRREDCVTKLHEFTSRHFSRNNNKRFCSETTESKLTKLFETLSHPEMTNKKLSCLSRIGLCLTNSWLTHDYEPHIKLCIGHNTPEFSMVLEHWTTSDDLTRIASSLNDTLHSLHAKPALITLVRSSRDGYTPRWLQIKIEELILEMLARIFFISRKNVVYSPYLAGGVGGWNDRYRYDIDEVLVGSKS
;
A
#
# COMPACT_ATOMS: atom_id res chain seq x y z
N MET A 1 -4.46 -7.81 -11.18
CA MET A 1 -3.33 -8.50 -10.51
C MET A 1 -2.13 -8.40 -11.43
N ASP A 2 -1.07 -7.76 -10.95
CA ASP A 2 0.22 -7.67 -11.66
C ASP A 2 1.07 -8.94 -11.49
N PHE A 3 1.95 -9.20 -12.46
CA PHE A 3 2.84 -10.36 -12.46
C PHE A 3 4.17 -10.05 -11.75
N PRO A 4 4.69 -10.96 -10.90
CA PRO A 4 6.03 -10.82 -10.34
C PRO A 4 7.08 -10.92 -11.45
N PHE A 5 8.25 -10.33 -11.24
CA PHE A 5 9.43 -10.65 -12.03
C PHE A 5 9.95 -12.03 -11.65
N TYR A 6 10.43 -12.78 -12.64
CA TYR A 6 11.07 -14.06 -12.39
C TYR A 6 12.48 -13.82 -11.83
N LEU A 7 12.77 -14.42 -10.67
CA LEU A 7 14.06 -14.37 -10.00
C LEU A 7 14.67 -15.77 -9.92
N GLN A 8 15.98 -15.88 -9.85
CA GLN A 8 16.65 -17.19 -9.78
C GLN A 8 16.27 -17.95 -8.50
N GLU A 9 16.02 -17.21 -7.42
CA GLU A 9 15.66 -17.67 -6.10
C GLU A 9 14.16 -18.00 -5.97
N PHE A 10 13.36 -17.80 -7.01
CA PHE A 10 11.92 -18.01 -6.95
C PHE A 10 11.62 -19.50 -6.65
N PRO A 11 10.79 -19.83 -5.64
CA PRO A 11 10.49 -21.21 -5.25
C PRO A 11 9.46 -21.84 -6.19
N VAL A 12 9.79 -21.97 -7.47
CA VAL A 12 8.86 -22.43 -8.50
C VAL A 12 8.38 -23.86 -8.26
N GLY A 13 7.06 -24.04 -8.14
CA GLY A 13 6.44 -25.36 -7.98
C GLY A 13 6.70 -26.03 -6.64
N ARG A 14 7.08 -25.28 -5.61
CA ARG A 14 7.32 -25.80 -4.26
C ARG A 14 7.24 -24.70 -3.20
N LEU A 15 7.04 -25.09 -1.96
CA LEU A 15 7.13 -24.14 -0.85
C LEU A 15 8.54 -23.53 -0.72
N PRO A 16 8.65 -22.26 -0.28
CA PRO A 16 9.93 -21.63 0.02
C PRO A 16 10.64 -22.34 1.18
N LYS A 17 11.97 -22.40 1.12
CA LYS A 17 12.83 -23.12 2.09
C LYS A 17 13.62 -22.21 3.01
N ASN A 18 13.75 -20.94 2.68
CA ASN A 18 14.57 -19.97 3.41
C ASN A 18 14.07 -18.54 3.14
N ASP A 19 14.59 -17.58 3.91
CA ASP A 19 14.18 -16.18 3.85
C ASP A 19 14.50 -15.51 2.51
N LEU A 20 15.52 -15.98 1.80
CA LEU A 20 15.87 -15.46 0.47
C LEU A 20 14.77 -15.79 -0.55
N GLU A 21 14.28 -17.02 -0.54
CA GLU A 21 13.17 -17.44 -1.41
C GLU A 21 11.84 -16.75 -1.02
N ILE A 22 11.62 -16.48 0.27
CA ILE A 22 10.47 -15.68 0.72
C ILE A 22 10.62 -14.24 0.23
N SER A 23 11.81 -13.65 0.37
CA SER A 23 12.10 -12.30 -0.11
C SER A 23 11.84 -12.17 -1.60
N ALA A 24 12.23 -13.15 -2.42
CA ALA A 24 11.95 -13.15 -3.87
C ALA A 24 10.45 -13.05 -4.22
N LEU A 25 9.54 -13.43 -3.32
CA LEU A 25 8.09 -13.27 -3.48
C LEU A 25 7.60 -11.86 -3.11
N MET A 26 8.37 -11.09 -2.33
CA MET A 26 7.99 -9.79 -1.76
C MET A 26 8.26 -8.62 -2.71
N GLN A 27 7.86 -8.73 -3.97
CA GLN A 27 8.07 -7.66 -4.97
C GLN A 27 6.95 -6.60 -4.93
N GLY A 28 5.76 -6.99 -4.47
CA GLY A 28 4.57 -6.15 -4.29
C GLY A 28 3.38 -7.00 -3.85
N ASN A 29 2.25 -6.40 -3.48
CA ASN A 29 1.11 -7.14 -2.93
C ASN A 29 0.51 -8.14 -3.94
N ASP A 30 0.09 -7.66 -5.11
CA ASP A 30 -0.46 -8.51 -6.19
C ASP A 30 0.56 -9.56 -6.65
N GLN A 31 1.82 -9.13 -6.76
CA GLN A 31 2.94 -9.98 -7.20
C GLN A 31 3.22 -11.09 -6.18
N PHE A 32 3.08 -10.82 -4.88
CA PHE A 32 3.16 -11.84 -3.83
C PHE A 32 2.04 -12.86 -3.97
N ILE A 33 0.79 -12.46 -4.21
CA ILE A 33 -0.33 -13.39 -4.40
C ILE A 33 -0.07 -14.34 -5.57
N GLN A 34 0.33 -13.79 -6.72
CA GLN A 34 0.67 -14.58 -7.91
C GLN A 34 1.89 -15.49 -7.65
N GLY A 35 2.93 -14.96 -7.02
CA GLY A 35 4.12 -15.72 -6.65
C GLY A 35 3.83 -16.86 -5.67
N ALA A 36 2.94 -16.63 -4.70
CA ALA A 36 2.50 -17.62 -3.74
C ALA A 36 1.69 -18.75 -4.39
N ILE A 37 0.95 -18.49 -5.48
CA ILE A 37 0.31 -19.55 -6.27
C ILE A 37 1.37 -20.43 -6.93
N VAL A 38 2.36 -19.82 -7.59
CA VAL A 38 3.45 -20.58 -8.26
C VAL A 38 4.31 -21.34 -7.24
N ALA A 39 4.52 -20.77 -6.05
CA ALA A 39 5.18 -21.42 -4.93
C ALA A 39 4.32 -22.49 -4.23
N GLN A 40 3.13 -22.79 -4.76
CA GLN A 40 2.17 -23.75 -4.19
C GLN A 40 1.75 -23.44 -2.74
N MET A 41 1.88 -22.17 -2.33
CA MET A 41 1.37 -21.69 -1.04
C MET A 41 -0.14 -21.41 -1.10
N LEU A 42 -0.63 -21.00 -2.28
CA LEU A 42 -2.05 -20.74 -2.54
C LEU A 42 -2.56 -21.61 -3.69
N GLN A 43 -3.74 -22.20 -3.53
CA GLN A 43 -4.43 -22.98 -4.58
C GLN A 43 -5.76 -22.34 -5.01
N SER A 44 -6.29 -21.41 -4.20
CA SER A 44 -7.53 -20.71 -4.48
C SER A 44 -7.46 -19.31 -3.89
N VAL A 45 -7.96 -18.33 -4.64
CA VAL A 45 -7.97 -16.92 -4.25
C VAL A 45 -9.40 -16.39 -4.37
N PHE A 46 -9.85 -15.72 -3.32
CA PHE A 46 -11.13 -15.02 -3.28
C PHE A 46 -10.85 -13.54 -3.12
N LEU A 47 -11.08 -12.76 -4.17
CA LEU A 47 -10.98 -11.32 -4.17
C LEU A 47 -12.37 -10.72 -3.97
N ILE A 48 -12.55 -10.02 -2.85
CA ILE A 48 -13.83 -9.42 -2.49
C ILE A 48 -13.70 -7.90 -2.55
N TYR A 49 -14.30 -7.33 -3.58
CA TYR A 49 -14.32 -5.89 -3.81
C TYR A 49 -15.35 -5.19 -2.93
N PRO A 50 -15.10 -3.94 -2.54
CA PRO A 50 -16.00 -3.20 -1.68
C PRO A 50 -17.33 -2.85 -2.35
N PRO A 51 -18.39 -2.57 -1.56
CA PRO A 51 -19.72 -2.34 -2.09
C PRO A 51 -19.88 -1.00 -2.83
N TRP A 52 -18.83 -0.17 -2.91
CA TRP A 52 -18.80 1.06 -3.70
C TRP A 52 -18.16 0.86 -5.08
N MET A 53 -17.55 -0.29 -5.35
CA MET A 53 -16.96 -0.61 -6.65
C MET A 53 -17.91 -1.47 -7.47
N GLU A 54 -18.16 -1.11 -8.73
CA GLU A 54 -18.93 -1.94 -9.64
C GLU A 54 -18.06 -3.11 -10.14
N THR A 55 -18.29 -4.30 -9.60
CA THR A 55 -17.63 -5.53 -10.05
C THR A 55 -18.65 -6.63 -10.32
N ARG A 56 -18.40 -7.40 -11.38
CA ARG A 56 -19.17 -8.59 -11.67
C ARG A 56 -18.60 -9.74 -10.86
N THR A 57 -19.48 -10.63 -10.41
CA THR A 57 -19.01 -11.90 -9.84
C THR A 57 -18.48 -12.78 -10.97
N VAL A 58 -17.25 -13.23 -10.82
CA VAL A 58 -16.55 -14.06 -11.80
C VAL A 58 -15.89 -15.22 -11.07
N LEU A 59 -16.06 -16.42 -11.63
CA LEU A 59 -15.43 -17.64 -11.15
C LEU A 59 -14.63 -18.23 -12.31
N MET A 60 -13.33 -18.39 -12.11
CA MET A 60 -12.39 -18.79 -13.14
C MET A 60 -11.44 -19.85 -12.62
N ASN A 61 -11.24 -20.88 -13.43
CA ASN A 61 -10.06 -21.73 -13.31
C ASN A 61 -8.97 -21.14 -14.18
N CYS A 62 -7.84 -20.90 -13.55
CA CYS A 62 -6.69 -20.28 -14.17
C CYS A 62 -5.49 -21.21 -14.01
N GLN A 63 -4.49 -21.00 -14.85
CA GLN A 63 -3.20 -21.66 -14.74
C GLN A 63 -2.13 -20.59 -14.85
N LEU A 64 -1.23 -20.52 -13.87
CA LEU A 64 0.00 -19.74 -13.99
C LEU A 64 1.08 -20.64 -14.54
N GLY A 65 1.91 -20.12 -15.44
CA GLY A 65 3.07 -20.83 -15.96
C GLY A 65 4.22 -19.90 -16.23
N LEU A 66 5.19 -20.44 -16.97
CA LEU A 66 6.39 -19.73 -17.40
C LEU A 66 6.44 -19.71 -18.92
N HIS A 67 6.67 -18.53 -19.48
CA HIS A 67 6.96 -18.31 -20.89
C HIS A 67 8.38 -17.77 -21.04
N ARG A 68 9.06 -18.18 -22.11
CA ARG A 68 10.40 -17.69 -22.42
C ARG A 68 10.32 -16.71 -23.57
N GLN A 69 10.58 -15.44 -23.27
CA GLN A 69 10.60 -14.37 -24.24
C GLN A 69 12.05 -13.93 -24.46
N SER A 70 12.60 -14.26 -25.64
CA SER A 70 14.03 -14.09 -25.93
C SER A 70 14.91 -14.84 -24.91
N ASP A 71 15.67 -14.13 -24.08
CA ASP A 71 16.54 -14.70 -23.04
C ASP A 71 15.95 -14.65 -21.63
N GLU A 72 14.77 -14.03 -21.46
CA GLU A 72 14.13 -13.83 -20.15
C GLU A 72 12.96 -14.80 -19.94
N VAL A 73 12.71 -15.12 -18.67
CA VAL A 73 11.58 -15.94 -18.24
C VAL A 73 10.54 -15.01 -17.63
N VAL A 74 9.30 -15.11 -18.10
CA VAL A 74 8.17 -14.33 -17.61
C VAL A 74 7.03 -15.25 -17.17
N PHE A 75 6.18 -14.75 -16.28
CA PHE A 75 4.97 -15.47 -15.90
C PHE A 75 3.88 -15.29 -16.96
N CYS A 76 3.12 -16.35 -17.20
CA CYS A 76 1.95 -16.35 -18.08
C CYS A 76 0.70 -16.81 -17.33
N LEU A 77 -0.43 -16.15 -17.56
CA LEU A 77 -1.74 -16.52 -17.01
C LEU A 77 -2.65 -17.05 -18.12
N CYS A 78 -3.04 -18.31 -17.99
CA CYS A 78 -3.94 -18.98 -18.91
C CYS A 78 -5.31 -19.23 -18.26
N LYS A 79 -6.38 -18.77 -18.89
CA LYS A 79 -7.75 -19.07 -18.46
C LYS A 79 -8.16 -20.43 -19.05
N GLU A 80 -8.86 -21.29 -18.29
CA GLU A 80 -9.11 -22.68 -18.67
C GLU A 80 -9.72 -22.86 -20.07
N ASN A 81 -10.60 -21.95 -20.52
CA ASN A 81 -11.26 -21.99 -21.83
C ASN A 81 -10.68 -21.02 -22.87
N SER A 82 -9.50 -20.45 -22.62
CA SER A 82 -8.82 -19.55 -23.56
C SER A 82 -7.79 -20.32 -24.40
N SER A 83 -7.69 -19.99 -25.68
CA SER A 83 -6.60 -20.42 -26.57
C SER A 83 -5.34 -19.57 -26.41
N VAL A 84 -5.46 -18.44 -25.73
CA VAL A 84 -4.36 -17.49 -25.47
C VAL A 84 -4.10 -17.32 -23.97
N CYS A 85 -2.87 -16.98 -23.62
CA CYS A 85 -2.48 -16.61 -22.27
C CYS A 85 -1.94 -15.18 -22.24
N GLU A 86 -2.09 -14.53 -21.10
CA GLU A 86 -1.62 -13.17 -20.87
C GLU A 86 -0.21 -13.22 -20.24
N VAL A 87 0.73 -12.44 -20.78
CA VAL A 87 2.04 -12.19 -20.18
C VAL A 87 2.24 -10.68 -20.01
N ARG A 88 3.00 -10.29 -18.98
CA ARG A 88 3.38 -8.89 -18.78
C ARG A 88 4.19 -8.40 -19.99
N SER A 89 3.88 -7.19 -20.49
CA SER A 89 4.71 -6.59 -21.53
C SER A 89 6.07 -6.15 -20.98
N MET A 90 7.13 -6.43 -21.73
CA MET A 90 8.52 -6.08 -21.39
C MET A 90 8.88 -4.63 -21.73
N ASP A 91 8.02 -3.92 -22.48
CA ASP A 91 8.26 -2.53 -22.87
C ASP A 91 7.92 -1.51 -21.75
N GLY A 92 7.55 -2.01 -20.56
CA GLY A 92 7.16 -1.19 -19.43
C GLY A 92 5.78 -0.55 -19.58
N SER A 93 4.99 -0.94 -20.59
CA SER A 93 3.58 -0.59 -20.66
C SER A 93 2.76 -1.46 -19.71
N ASP A 94 1.71 -0.88 -19.11
CA ASP A 94 0.76 -1.59 -18.24
C ASP A 94 -0.17 -2.55 -19.01
N THR A 95 0.13 -2.85 -20.28
CA THR A 95 -0.67 -3.76 -21.09
C THR A 95 -0.07 -5.16 -21.08
N ASN A 96 -0.93 -6.16 -20.91
CA ASN A 96 -0.53 -7.55 -21.12
C ASN A 96 -0.46 -7.84 -22.61
N THR A 97 0.52 -8.63 -23.03
CA THR A 97 0.56 -9.20 -24.38
C THR A 97 -0.01 -10.61 -24.38
N GLU A 98 -0.59 -11.02 -25.50
CA GLU A 98 -1.17 -12.36 -25.65
C GLU A 98 -0.16 -13.30 -26.34
N ILE A 99 0.00 -14.50 -25.77
CA ILE A 99 0.77 -15.61 -26.36
C ILE A 99 -0.15 -16.79 -26.61
N GLN A 100 0.23 -17.71 -27.51
CA GLN A 100 -0.51 -18.97 -27.64
C GLN A 100 -0.36 -19.80 -26.37
N ARG A 101 -1.40 -20.56 -26.02
CA ARG A 101 -1.41 -21.32 -24.76
C ARG A 101 -0.27 -22.34 -24.65
N GLU A 102 0.11 -22.95 -25.77
CA GLU A 102 1.17 -23.94 -25.86
C GLU A 102 2.55 -23.35 -25.56
N GLU A 103 2.69 -22.02 -25.65
CA GLU A 103 3.92 -21.29 -25.33
C GLU A 103 4.08 -21.04 -23.82
N CYS A 104 3.04 -21.30 -23.02
CA CYS A 104 3.06 -21.21 -21.56
C CYS A 104 3.37 -22.59 -20.97
N SER A 105 4.60 -22.76 -20.48
CA SER A 105 5.10 -24.01 -19.91
C SER A 105 4.91 -24.08 -18.39
N SER A 106 5.06 -25.28 -17.81
CA SER A 106 5.04 -25.47 -16.34
C SER A 106 3.78 -24.91 -15.68
N LEU A 107 2.60 -25.41 -16.07
CA LEU A 107 1.32 -24.84 -15.63
C LEU A 107 0.90 -25.30 -14.23
N TRP A 108 0.67 -24.35 -13.33
CA TRP A 108 0.11 -24.54 -12.00
C TRP A 108 -1.35 -24.07 -11.95
N PRO A 109 -2.32 -24.99 -11.75
CA PRO A 109 -3.72 -24.62 -11.70
C PRO A 109 -4.09 -23.94 -10.38
N PHE A 110 -4.97 -22.94 -10.45
CA PHE A 110 -5.59 -22.33 -9.29
C PHE A 110 -7.01 -21.86 -9.64
N THR A 111 -7.83 -21.69 -8.61
CA THR A 111 -9.18 -21.13 -8.76
C THR A 111 -9.21 -19.68 -8.28
N LEU A 112 -9.75 -18.79 -9.10
CA LEU A 112 -9.97 -17.39 -8.77
C LEU A 112 -11.47 -17.11 -8.69
N ILE A 113 -11.90 -16.52 -7.57
CA ILE A 113 -13.24 -16.01 -7.39
C ILE A 113 -13.15 -14.52 -7.13
N GLU A 114 -13.70 -13.73 -8.03
CA GLU A 114 -13.86 -12.29 -7.86
C GLU A 114 -15.34 -12.01 -7.57
N SER A 115 -15.63 -11.24 -6.54
CA SER A 115 -17.00 -10.86 -6.22
C SER A 115 -17.07 -9.52 -5.51
N ASN A 116 -18.24 -8.89 -5.59
CA ASN A 116 -18.55 -7.72 -4.79
C ASN A 116 -19.01 -8.15 -3.39
N ALA A 117 -18.70 -7.35 -2.37
CA ALA A 117 -19.09 -7.58 -0.98
C ALA A 117 -20.61 -7.73 -0.75
N THR A 118 -21.43 -7.23 -1.67
CA THR A 118 -22.89 -7.44 -1.64
C THR A 118 -23.31 -8.87 -1.99
N THR A 119 -22.52 -9.57 -2.83
CA THR A 119 -22.83 -10.91 -3.33
C THR A 119 -21.98 -11.99 -2.66
N ALA A 120 -20.74 -11.65 -2.29
CA ALA A 120 -19.78 -12.56 -1.68
C ALA A 120 -20.32 -13.34 -0.46
N PRO A 121 -21.08 -12.75 0.49
CA PRO A 121 -21.62 -13.49 1.64
C PRO A 121 -22.53 -14.67 1.23
N SER A 122 -23.32 -14.51 0.17
CA SER A 122 -24.20 -15.56 -0.32
C SER A 122 -23.39 -16.69 -0.97
N ILE A 123 -22.39 -16.35 -1.78
CA ILE A 123 -21.46 -17.32 -2.38
C ILE A 123 -20.72 -18.10 -1.29
N LEU A 124 -20.08 -17.41 -0.35
CA LEU A 124 -19.31 -18.05 0.73
C LEU A 124 -20.18 -18.98 1.58
N ARG A 125 -21.43 -18.58 1.91
CA ARG A 125 -22.37 -19.45 2.64
C ARG A 125 -22.74 -20.71 1.86
N SER A 126 -22.93 -20.61 0.55
CA SER A 126 -23.26 -21.76 -0.29
C SER A 126 -22.10 -22.73 -0.50
N LEU A 127 -20.85 -22.29 -0.29
CA LEU A 127 -19.68 -23.16 -0.31
C LEU A 127 -19.50 -23.97 1.01
N ARG A 128 -20.35 -23.73 2.01
CA ARG A 128 -20.28 -24.44 3.30
C ARG A 128 -20.71 -25.91 3.15
N PRO A 129 -20.09 -26.84 3.92
CA PRO A 129 -20.33 -28.28 3.81
C PRO A 129 -21.81 -28.71 3.87
N ASN A 130 -22.63 -28.00 4.65
CA ASN A 130 -24.03 -28.36 4.91
C ASN A 130 -25.06 -27.68 3.98
N LEU A 131 -24.62 -26.80 3.07
CA LEU A 131 -25.50 -26.00 2.19
C LEU A 131 -25.17 -26.16 0.70
N SER A 132 -24.16 -26.95 0.37
CA SER A 132 -23.57 -27.11 -0.98
C SER A 132 -24.51 -27.71 -2.02
N HIS A 133 -25.64 -28.32 -1.61
CA HIS A 133 -26.65 -28.83 -2.53
C HIS A 133 -27.30 -27.72 -3.37
N SER A 134 -27.49 -26.51 -2.82
CA SER A 134 -28.14 -25.40 -3.56
C SER A 134 -27.21 -24.64 -4.52
N PHE A 135 -25.88 -24.75 -4.37
CA PHE A 135 -24.95 -24.04 -5.26
C PHE A 135 -24.88 -24.66 -6.66
N ARG A 136 -25.26 -25.94 -6.79
CA ARG A 136 -25.25 -26.68 -8.06
C ARG A 136 -26.32 -26.23 -9.06
N ASP A 137 -27.42 -25.62 -8.60
CA ASP A 137 -28.62 -25.44 -9.43
C ASP A 137 -28.82 -24.00 -9.97
N ASN A 138 -28.12 -22.99 -9.45
CA ASN A 138 -28.58 -21.59 -9.59
C ASN A 138 -27.57 -20.54 -10.12
N HIS A 139 -26.41 -20.93 -10.65
CA HIS A 139 -25.49 -19.94 -11.23
C HIS A 139 -25.07 -20.24 -12.67
N HIS A 140 -25.01 -19.15 -13.45
CA HIS A 140 -24.46 -19.05 -14.81
C HIS A 140 -22.94 -19.32 -14.86
N THR A 141 -22.48 -20.40 -14.25
CA THR A 141 -21.09 -20.81 -14.27
C THR A 141 -20.89 -21.82 -15.40
N ASN A 142 -19.96 -21.56 -16.32
CA ASN A 142 -19.51 -22.50 -17.35
C ASN A 142 -18.70 -23.68 -16.78
N LEU A 143 -18.93 -24.05 -15.50
CA LEU A 143 -18.18 -25.08 -14.81
C LEU A 143 -18.97 -26.37 -14.70
N SER A 144 -18.28 -27.49 -14.88
CA SER A 144 -18.85 -28.81 -14.66
C SER A 144 -19.09 -29.08 -13.16
N VAL A 145 -20.09 -29.89 -12.86
CA VAL A 145 -20.42 -30.36 -11.50
C VAL A 145 -19.22 -31.04 -10.82
N ALA A 146 -18.35 -31.69 -11.59
CA ALA A 146 -17.13 -32.34 -11.10
C ALA A 146 -16.10 -31.31 -10.60
N GLN A 147 -15.87 -30.24 -11.37
CA GLN A 147 -14.94 -29.16 -10.99
C GLN A 147 -15.41 -28.45 -9.71
N ILE A 148 -16.72 -28.16 -9.59
CA ILE A 148 -17.29 -27.56 -8.39
C ILE A 148 -17.07 -28.46 -7.17
N SER A 149 -17.22 -29.77 -7.33
CA SER A 149 -17.05 -30.73 -6.22
C SER A 149 -15.60 -30.84 -5.76
N GLN A 150 -14.65 -30.87 -6.70
CA GLN A 150 -13.22 -30.87 -6.39
C GLN A 150 -12.82 -29.56 -5.70
N PHE A 151 -13.26 -28.42 -6.22
CA PHE A 151 -13.02 -27.12 -5.61
C PHE A 151 -13.52 -27.06 -4.15
N LEU A 152 -14.75 -27.51 -3.91
CA LEU A 152 -15.34 -27.53 -2.57
C LEU A 152 -14.54 -28.40 -1.59
N ASP A 153 -14.09 -29.57 -2.03
CA ASP A 153 -13.27 -30.46 -1.20
C ASP A 153 -11.92 -29.81 -0.85
N HIS A 154 -11.27 -29.15 -1.81
CA HIS A 154 -10.04 -28.39 -1.57
C HIS A 154 -10.28 -27.21 -0.63
N TYR A 155 -11.29 -26.38 -0.90
CA TYR A 155 -11.65 -25.21 -0.09
C TYR A 155 -11.89 -25.56 1.38
N GLN A 156 -12.49 -26.73 1.64
CA GLN A 156 -12.83 -27.16 3.00
C GLN A 156 -11.66 -27.80 3.76
N ARG A 157 -10.63 -28.30 3.07
CA ARG A 157 -9.50 -29.02 3.69
C ARG A 157 -8.29 -28.16 3.99
N HIS A 158 -8.17 -26.98 3.38
CA HIS A 158 -6.99 -26.14 3.51
C HIS A 158 -7.23 -24.97 4.50
N PRO A 159 -6.19 -24.54 5.24
CA PRO A 159 -6.29 -23.36 6.10
C PRO A 159 -6.64 -22.11 5.30
N LEU A 160 -7.53 -21.29 5.86
CA LEU A 160 -7.89 -19.99 5.29
C LEU A 160 -6.90 -18.92 5.74
N ILE A 161 -6.41 -18.12 4.79
CA ILE A 161 -5.72 -16.85 5.05
C ILE A 161 -6.69 -15.72 4.69
N LEU A 162 -6.80 -14.72 5.54
CA LEU A 162 -7.63 -13.55 5.32
C LEU A 162 -6.74 -12.31 5.27
N ASP A 163 -6.75 -11.62 4.14
CA ASP A 163 -6.08 -10.34 3.96
C ASP A 163 -7.13 -9.24 3.83
N ILE A 164 -6.97 -8.14 4.56
CA ILE A 164 -7.90 -7.02 4.56
C ILE A 164 -7.10 -5.75 4.29
N ASP A 165 -7.35 -5.12 3.14
CA ASP A 165 -6.85 -3.79 2.85
C ASP A 165 -7.79 -2.72 3.41
N GLU A 166 -7.25 -1.72 4.11
CA GLU A 166 -8.06 -0.63 4.67
C GLU A 166 -8.67 0.26 3.59
N ASP A 167 -8.11 0.26 2.37
CA ASP A 167 -8.69 0.95 1.22
C ASP A 167 -9.99 0.30 0.71
N TYR A 168 -10.36 -0.89 1.19
CA TYR A 168 -11.71 -1.44 1.07
C TYR A 168 -12.76 -0.44 1.60
N PHE A 169 -12.41 0.37 2.61
CA PHE A 169 -13.31 1.38 3.17
C PHE A 169 -13.39 2.66 2.36
N GLY A 170 -12.48 2.86 1.40
CA GLY A 170 -12.47 3.98 0.48
C GLY A 170 -11.07 4.29 0.00
N VAL A 171 -10.99 5.09 -1.05
CA VAL A 171 -9.74 5.50 -1.69
C VAL A 171 -9.68 7.02 -1.72
N HIS A 172 -8.57 7.60 -1.29
CA HIS A 172 -8.36 9.05 -1.29
C HIS A 172 -6.99 9.42 -1.85
N LEU A 173 -6.98 10.18 -2.95
CA LEU A 173 -5.79 10.59 -3.67
C LEU A 173 -5.07 11.71 -2.91
N VAL A 174 -4.09 11.35 -2.07
CA VAL A 174 -3.40 12.30 -1.17
C VAL A 174 -2.80 13.51 -1.92
N ALA A 175 -2.30 13.30 -3.14
CA ALA A 175 -1.77 14.37 -3.99
C ALA A 175 -2.81 15.47 -4.31
N GLN A 176 -4.11 15.15 -4.32
CA GLN A 176 -5.18 16.12 -4.56
C GLN A 176 -5.21 17.23 -3.50
N ASN A 177 -4.88 16.92 -2.25
CA ASN A 177 -4.81 17.95 -1.20
C ASN A 177 -3.80 19.06 -1.55
N LEU A 178 -2.71 18.75 -2.26
CA LEU A 178 -1.71 19.73 -2.68
C LEU A 178 -2.24 20.63 -3.80
N THR A 179 -2.94 20.06 -4.77
CA THR A 179 -3.53 20.83 -5.86
C THR A 179 -4.65 21.74 -5.37
N GLU A 180 -5.48 21.28 -4.42
CA GLU A 180 -6.55 22.07 -3.79
C GLU A 180 -6.03 23.29 -2.99
N VAL A 181 -4.81 23.22 -2.46
CA VAL A 181 -4.14 24.38 -1.83
C VAL A 181 -3.30 25.21 -2.82
N GLY A 182 -3.35 24.87 -4.11
CA GLY A 182 -2.72 25.60 -5.20
C GLY A 182 -1.23 25.31 -5.38
N ILE A 183 -0.76 24.11 -5.06
CA ILE A 183 0.57 23.61 -5.45
C ILE A 183 0.39 22.80 -6.75
N PRO A 184 0.92 23.27 -7.90
CA PRO A 184 0.84 22.53 -9.16
C PRO A 184 1.51 21.16 -9.06
N LEU A 185 0.97 20.13 -9.71
CA LEU A 185 1.56 18.77 -9.70
C LEU A 185 3.00 18.75 -10.20
N LEU A 186 3.35 19.61 -11.17
CA LEU A 186 4.75 19.78 -11.60
C LEU A 186 5.68 20.16 -10.43
N VAL A 187 5.24 21.05 -9.54
CA VAL A 187 6.01 21.45 -8.35
C VAL A 187 6.05 20.31 -7.34
N VAL A 188 4.95 19.55 -7.18
CA VAL A 188 4.91 18.35 -6.34
C VAL A 188 5.95 17.33 -6.82
N HIS A 189 5.99 17.00 -8.11
CA HIS A 189 6.98 16.06 -8.67
C HIS A 189 8.42 16.57 -8.57
N GLN A 190 8.64 17.88 -8.69
CA GLN A 190 9.97 18.47 -8.52
C GLN A 190 10.44 18.37 -7.06
N LEU A 191 9.56 18.66 -6.10
CA LEU A 191 9.84 18.50 -4.67
C LEU A 191 10.10 17.04 -4.32
N ASP A 192 9.24 16.15 -4.81
CA ASP A 192 9.34 14.71 -4.60
C ASP A 192 10.69 14.15 -5.09
N LYS A 193 11.07 14.44 -6.34
CA LYS A 193 12.38 14.06 -6.90
C LYS A 193 13.55 14.66 -6.12
N LEU A 194 13.42 15.91 -5.68
CA LEU A 194 14.46 16.56 -4.87
C LEU A 194 14.64 15.85 -3.53
N ILE A 195 13.56 15.53 -2.83
CA ILE A 195 13.57 14.82 -1.55
C ILE A 195 14.17 13.42 -1.72
N GLN A 196 13.72 12.66 -2.72
CA GLN A 196 14.30 11.34 -3.04
C GLN A 196 15.81 11.41 -3.27
N SER A 197 16.28 12.45 -3.98
CA SER A 197 17.71 12.61 -4.23
C SER A 197 18.56 13.01 -3.01
N ILE A 198 17.91 13.38 -1.90
CA ILE A 198 18.57 13.76 -0.64
C ILE A 198 18.65 12.54 0.28
N PHE A 199 17.56 11.79 0.44
CA PHE A 199 17.38 10.82 1.50
C PHE A 199 17.37 9.36 1.01
N CYS A 200 18.38 8.61 1.42
CA CYS A 200 18.55 7.17 1.19
C CYS A 200 18.87 6.49 2.53
N PRO A 201 17.85 6.18 3.35
CA PRO A 201 18.07 5.62 4.67
C PRO A 201 18.56 4.16 4.61
N ASP A 202 19.56 3.81 5.42
CA ASP A 202 20.08 2.43 5.58
C ASP A 202 19.32 1.61 6.65
N ASP A 203 18.35 2.21 7.31
CA ASP A 203 17.52 1.62 8.36
C ASP A 203 16.08 2.17 8.28
N PHE A 204 15.09 1.28 8.37
CA PHE A 204 13.67 1.63 8.33
C PHE A 204 13.24 2.60 9.44
N ASN A 205 13.90 2.59 10.60
CA ASN A 205 13.60 3.50 11.71
C ASN A 205 13.83 4.97 11.33
N LEU A 206 14.61 5.24 10.28
CA LEU A 206 14.91 6.58 9.79
C LEU A 206 13.76 7.18 8.98
N GLU A 207 12.77 6.40 8.53
CA GLU A 207 11.58 6.90 7.82
C GLU A 207 10.82 7.91 8.69
N LEU A 208 10.41 7.49 9.89
CA LEU A 208 9.61 8.32 10.79
C LEU A 208 10.41 9.52 11.32
N ASP A 209 11.70 9.33 11.60
CA ASP A 209 12.57 10.41 12.05
C ASP A 209 12.78 11.48 10.97
N THR A 210 12.96 11.07 9.71
CA THR A 210 13.07 12.00 8.57
C THR A 210 11.77 12.76 8.33
N ASP A 211 10.62 12.10 8.47
CA ASP A 211 9.32 12.76 8.40
C ASP A 211 9.10 13.78 9.53
N ARG A 212 9.52 13.47 10.76
CA ARG A 212 9.50 14.42 11.89
C ARG A 212 10.42 15.61 11.67
N TRP A 213 11.62 15.38 11.13
CA TRP A 213 12.50 16.47 10.73
C TRP A 213 11.82 17.40 9.72
N PHE A 214 11.15 16.83 8.70
CA PHE A 214 10.47 17.60 7.66
C PHE A 214 9.31 18.43 8.23
N HIS A 215 8.53 17.84 9.14
CA HIS A 215 7.49 18.53 9.91
C HIS A 215 8.06 19.76 10.64
N HIS A 216 9.15 19.59 11.39
CA HIS A 216 9.79 20.68 12.13
C HIS A 216 10.43 21.74 11.22
N VAL A 217 11.01 21.35 10.08
CA VAL A 217 11.50 22.31 9.07
C VAL A 217 10.36 23.20 8.60
N ILE A 218 9.19 22.61 8.30
CA ILE A 218 8.02 23.37 7.89
C ILE A 218 7.58 24.34 8.99
N ASP A 219 7.49 23.88 10.24
CA ASP A 219 7.09 24.72 11.37
C ASP A 219 8.07 25.89 11.60
N LEU A 220 9.38 25.65 11.46
CA LEU A 220 10.40 26.70 11.52
C LEU A 220 10.20 27.72 10.40
N ILE A 221 9.86 27.29 9.18
CA ILE A 221 9.57 28.21 8.07
C ILE A 221 8.30 29.01 8.34
N GLN A 222 7.29 28.41 8.96
CA GLN A 222 6.05 29.10 9.35
C GLN A 222 6.26 30.17 10.41
N ASN A 223 7.14 29.92 11.38
CA ASN A 223 7.35 30.80 12.52
C ASN A 223 8.47 31.83 12.33
N ASN A 224 9.54 31.48 11.60
CA ASN A 224 10.78 32.26 11.61
C ASN A 224 11.15 32.90 10.27
N CYS A 225 10.52 32.50 9.17
CA CYS A 225 10.84 33.04 7.86
C CYS A 225 9.81 34.10 7.49
N SER A 226 10.23 35.36 7.41
CA SER A 226 9.34 36.51 7.12
C SER A 226 8.58 36.29 5.81
N ARG A 227 7.25 36.28 5.89
CA ARG A 227 6.36 36.24 4.74
C ARG A 227 5.81 37.64 4.56
N SER A 228 6.06 38.23 3.39
CA SER A 228 5.61 39.57 3.04
C SER A 228 4.17 39.84 3.48
N GLY A 229 3.97 40.80 4.40
CA GLY A 229 2.65 41.20 4.87
C GLY A 229 2.63 42.09 6.12
N ASP A 230 3.64 42.02 7.00
CA ASP A 230 3.64 42.80 8.25
C ASP A 230 4.79 43.82 8.30
N PRO A 231 4.52 45.14 8.14
CA PRO A 231 5.52 46.19 8.07
C PRO A 231 6.26 46.48 9.40
N GLY A 232 5.93 45.77 10.49
CA GLY A 232 6.55 45.95 11.81
C GLY A 232 7.40 44.80 12.33
N SER A 233 7.43 43.63 11.66
CA SER A 233 8.19 42.48 12.16
C SER A 233 9.68 42.58 11.78
N ALA A 234 10.56 42.33 12.75
CA ALA A 234 12.00 42.31 12.53
C ALA A 234 12.33 41.29 11.42
N TYR A 235 12.76 41.82 10.29
CA TYR A 235 13.03 41.10 9.04
C TYR A 235 14.07 39.99 9.25
N THR A 236 13.66 38.72 9.16
CA THR A 236 14.58 37.62 8.85
C THR A 236 14.76 37.65 7.34
N ARG A 237 15.93 38.07 6.83
CA ARG A 237 16.24 37.95 5.39
C ARG A 237 16.12 36.47 4.99
N ARG A 238 15.72 36.18 3.75
CA ARG A 238 15.60 34.80 3.23
C ARG A 238 16.89 33.99 3.44
N GLU A 239 18.04 34.63 3.28
CA GLU A 239 19.37 34.04 3.56
C GLU A 239 19.54 33.63 5.03
N ASP A 240 19.00 34.41 5.98
CA ASP A 240 19.01 34.10 7.42
C ASP A 240 18.07 32.93 7.75
N CYS A 241 16.92 32.83 7.07
CA CYS A 241 16.01 31.69 7.17
C CYS A 241 16.69 30.39 6.73
N VAL A 242 17.28 30.35 5.53
CA VAL A 242 17.95 29.16 4.99
C VAL A 242 19.12 28.73 5.89
N THR A 243 19.92 29.69 6.38
CA THR A 243 21.01 29.42 7.32
C THR A 243 20.52 28.75 8.61
N LYS A 244 19.44 29.25 9.22
CA LYS A 244 18.82 28.66 10.42
C LYS A 244 18.31 27.23 10.17
N LEU A 245 17.78 26.95 8.98
CA LEU A 245 17.33 25.61 8.61
C LEU A 245 18.50 24.64 8.45
N HIS A 246 19.62 25.09 7.88
CA HIS A 246 20.85 24.30 7.86
C HIS A 246 21.37 24.03 9.27
N GLU A 247 21.43 25.04 10.14
CA GLU A 247 21.83 24.85 11.55
C GLU A 247 20.91 23.88 12.31
N PHE A 248 19.60 23.96 12.08
CA PHE A 248 18.64 23.01 12.64
C PHE A 248 18.90 21.60 12.14
N THR A 249 19.06 21.42 10.82
CA THR A 249 19.27 20.13 10.17
C THR A 249 20.57 19.49 10.62
N SER A 250 21.66 20.25 10.67
CA SER A 250 22.95 19.78 11.16
C SER A 250 22.90 19.37 12.63
N ARG A 251 22.12 20.06 13.47
CA ARG A 251 21.90 19.66 14.86
C ARG A 251 21.05 18.39 14.97
N HIS A 252 19.94 18.33 14.24
CA HIS A 252 19.00 17.21 14.25
C HIS A 252 19.68 15.90 13.81
N PHE A 253 20.49 15.95 12.76
CA PHE A 253 21.19 14.77 12.23
C PHE A 253 22.65 14.63 12.72
N SER A 254 23.06 15.40 13.73
CA SER A 254 24.44 15.41 14.26
C SER A 254 25.00 14.04 14.66
N ARG A 255 24.12 13.03 14.83
CA ARG A 255 24.45 11.60 14.96
C ARG A 255 23.87 10.84 13.76
N ASN A 256 24.70 10.07 13.06
CA ASN A 256 24.32 9.19 11.93
C ASN A 256 23.97 9.87 10.58
N ASN A 257 24.58 11.00 10.23
CA ASN A 257 24.40 11.63 8.91
C ASN A 257 24.58 10.65 7.72
N ASN A 258 25.61 9.82 7.75
CA ASN A 258 25.96 8.92 6.64
C ASN A 258 24.93 7.82 6.38
N LYS A 259 24.02 7.60 7.32
CA LYS A 259 22.99 6.55 7.27
C LYS A 259 21.70 6.98 6.57
N ARG A 260 21.53 8.28 6.33
CA ARG A 260 20.26 8.87 5.88
C ARG A 260 20.35 9.44 4.48
N PHE A 261 21.53 9.85 4.06
CA PHE A 261 21.72 10.68 2.88
C PHE A 261 22.35 9.89 1.73
N CYS A 262 21.92 10.18 0.50
CA CYS A 262 22.34 9.42 -0.69
C CYS A 262 23.77 9.70 -1.17
N SER A 263 24.34 10.91 -0.98
CA SER A 263 25.64 11.30 -1.58
C SER A 263 26.29 12.53 -0.94
N GLU A 264 27.52 12.86 -1.33
CA GLU A 264 28.25 14.08 -0.91
C GLU A 264 27.60 15.40 -1.38
N THR A 265 26.69 15.37 -2.36
CA THR A 265 26.00 16.57 -2.88
C THR A 265 24.76 16.98 -2.08
N THR A 266 24.51 16.34 -0.94
CA THR A 266 23.31 16.56 -0.11
C THR A 266 23.15 18.01 0.35
N GLU A 267 24.24 18.71 0.65
CA GLU A 267 24.16 20.08 1.16
C GLU A 267 23.51 21.04 0.16
N SER A 268 23.93 21.02 -1.11
CA SER A 268 23.36 21.89 -2.15
C SER A 268 21.90 21.54 -2.47
N LYS A 269 21.54 20.25 -2.39
CA LYS A 269 20.16 19.77 -2.55
C LYS A 269 19.27 20.22 -1.38
N LEU A 270 19.79 20.17 -0.14
CA LEU A 270 19.10 20.71 1.04
C LEU A 270 18.90 22.22 0.92
N THR A 271 19.91 22.97 0.47
CA THR A 271 19.77 24.41 0.20
C THR A 271 18.63 24.67 -0.78
N LYS A 272 18.60 23.95 -1.91
CA LYS A 272 17.52 24.06 -2.90
C LYS A 272 16.15 23.72 -2.32
N LEU A 273 16.06 22.70 -1.48
CA LEU A 273 14.83 22.32 -0.79
C LEU A 273 14.36 23.46 0.14
N PHE A 274 15.24 23.98 0.99
CA PHE A 274 14.92 25.08 1.90
C PHE A 274 14.52 26.35 1.16
N GLU A 275 15.23 26.72 0.09
CA GLU A 275 14.86 27.86 -0.74
C GLU A 275 13.48 27.68 -1.37
N THR A 276 13.13 26.47 -1.80
CA THR A 276 11.82 26.17 -2.40
C THR A 276 10.71 26.27 -1.35
N LEU A 277 10.92 25.67 -0.18
CA LEU A 277 9.93 25.68 0.92
C LEU A 277 9.78 27.06 1.55
N SER A 278 10.84 27.87 1.59
CA SER A 278 10.84 29.24 2.12
C SER A 278 10.40 30.29 1.10
N HIS A 279 10.03 29.90 -0.12
CA HIS A 279 9.62 30.85 -1.15
C HIS A 279 8.31 31.56 -0.75
N PRO A 280 8.13 32.87 -1.03
CA PRO A 280 6.93 33.61 -0.61
C PRO A 280 5.60 33.02 -1.13
N GLU A 281 5.62 32.36 -2.30
CA GLU A 281 4.44 31.69 -2.86
C GLU A 281 4.02 30.42 -2.09
N MET A 282 4.91 29.90 -1.23
CA MET A 282 4.66 28.77 -0.37
C MET A 282 3.99 29.24 0.93
N THR A 283 2.69 29.56 0.84
CA THR A 283 1.89 30.10 1.94
C THR A 283 1.79 29.15 3.14
N ASN A 284 1.35 29.66 4.31
CA ASN A 284 1.16 28.83 5.50
C ASN A 284 0.20 27.65 5.20
N LYS A 285 -0.87 27.90 4.44
CA LYS A 285 -1.81 26.85 4.02
C LYS A 285 -1.13 25.75 3.22
N LYS A 286 -0.28 26.11 2.25
CA LYS A 286 0.47 25.16 1.41
C LYS A 286 1.46 24.34 2.22
N LEU A 287 2.20 24.98 3.12
CA LEU A 287 3.14 24.30 4.00
C LEU A 287 2.45 23.39 5.02
N SER A 288 1.36 23.82 5.65
CA SER A 288 0.59 22.96 6.54
C SER A 288 0.03 21.74 5.80
N CYS A 289 -0.33 21.89 4.52
CA CYS A 289 -0.71 20.75 3.68
C CYS A 289 0.48 19.79 3.45
N LEU A 290 1.65 20.30 3.02
CA LEU A 290 2.86 19.49 2.86
C LEU A 290 3.26 18.76 4.15
N SER A 291 3.21 19.45 5.29
CA SER A 291 3.50 18.90 6.61
C SER A 291 2.52 17.78 7.00
N ARG A 292 1.22 17.95 6.71
CA ARG A 292 0.23 16.88 6.93
C ARG A 292 0.44 15.68 6.02
N ILE A 293 0.85 15.90 4.77
CA ILE A 293 1.17 14.83 3.82
C ILE A 293 2.40 14.05 4.25
N GLY A 294 3.43 14.74 4.74
CA GLY A 294 4.64 14.15 5.27
C GLY A 294 5.50 13.43 4.23
N LEU A 295 6.53 12.76 4.73
CA LEU A 295 7.48 11.96 3.98
C LEU A 295 7.34 10.48 4.36
N CYS A 296 7.56 9.59 3.39
CA CYS A 296 7.64 8.15 3.65
C CYS A 296 8.63 7.49 2.70
N LEU A 297 9.01 6.25 2.99
CA LEU A 297 9.76 5.41 2.08
C LEU A 297 9.00 5.25 0.76
N THR A 298 9.73 5.13 -0.35
CA THR A 298 9.15 4.89 -1.67
C THR A 298 8.35 3.58 -1.72
N ASN A 299 8.82 2.53 -1.03
CA ASN A 299 8.16 1.23 -0.84
C ASN A 299 8.28 0.74 0.61
N SER A 300 7.72 -0.45 0.91
CA SER A 300 7.97 -1.12 2.19
C SER A 300 9.42 -1.54 2.31
N TRP A 301 9.97 -1.50 3.53
CA TRP A 301 11.37 -1.90 3.77
C TRP A 301 11.67 -3.36 3.37
N LEU A 302 10.67 -4.23 3.41
CA LEU A 302 10.80 -5.65 3.07
C LEU A 302 10.63 -5.95 1.58
N THR A 303 10.41 -4.94 0.74
CA THR A 303 10.29 -5.14 -0.70
C THR A 303 11.63 -5.68 -1.25
N HIS A 304 11.56 -6.71 -2.10
CA HIS A 304 12.74 -7.35 -2.68
C HIS A 304 13.54 -6.38 -3.56
N ASP A 305 14.88 -6.47 -3.48
CA ASP A 305 15.82 -5.61 -4.22
C ASP A 305 15.47 -4.11 -4.19
N TYR A 306 14.85 -3.69 -3.08
CA TYR A 306 14.42 -2.33 -2.88
C TYR A 306 15.58 -1.45 -2.42
N GLU A 307 15.90 -0.42 -3.20
CA GLU A 307 16.81 0.64 -2.77
C GLU A 307 16.02 1.74 -2.03
N PRO A 308 16.22 1.89 -0.71
CA PRO A 308 15.39 2.75 0.11
C PRO A 308 15.63 4.22 -0.19
N HIS A 309 14.55 4.92 -0.53
CA HIS A 309 14.51 6.36 -0.74
C HIS A 309 13.31 6.96 -0.02
N ILE A 310 13.42 8.20 0.46
CA ILE A 310 12.29 8.92 1.05
C ILE A 310 11.67 9.84 0.00
N LYS A 311 10.34 9.85 -0.09
CA LYS A 311 9.55 10.66 -1.01
C LYS A 311 8.47 11.45 -0.28
N LEU A 312 7.81 12.38 -0.96
CA LEU A 312 6.55 12.91 -0.45
C LEU A 312 5.55 11.75 -0.34
N CYS A 313 4.87 11.62 0.79
CA CYS A 313 3.95 10.50 1.00
C CYS A 313 2.61 10.76 0.30
N ILE A 314 2.61 10.85 -1.02
CA ILE A 314 1.45 11.18 -1.85
C ILE A 314 0.80 9.96 -2.52
N GLY A 315 1.43 8.79 -2.43
CA GLY A 315 0.96 7.56 -3.06
C GLY A 315 1.44 7.35 -4.49
N HIS A 316 0.98 6.25 -5.11
CA HIS A 316 1.27 5.93 -6.51
C HIS A 316 0.32 6.65 -7.48
N ASN A 317 -0.90 6.95 -7.04
CA ASN A 317 -1.92 7.58 -7.88
C ASN A 317 -1.99 9.08 -7.64
N THR A 318 -2.16 9.82 -8.73
CA THR A 318 -2.35 11.27 -8.72
C THR A 318 -3.63 11.61 -9.48
N PRO A 319 -4.21 12.81 -9.30
CA PRO A 319 -5.41 13.21 -10.03
C PRO A 319 -5.29 13.13 -11.57
N GLU A 320 -4.08 13.29 -12.13
CA GLU A 320 -3.83 13.20 -13.58
C GLU A 320 -3.55 11.77 -14.04
N PHE A 321 -3.02 10.92 -13.15
CA PHE A 321 -2.61 9.55 -13.44
C PHE A 321 -3.04 8.66 -12.27
N SER A 322 -4.26 8.13 -12.36
CA SER A 322 -4.79 7.16 -11.40
C SER A 322 -5.36 5.96 -12.14
N MET A 323 -4.97 4.76 -11.71
CA MET A 323 -5.59 3.50 -12.14
C MET A 323 -6.83 3.15 -11.29
N VAL A 324 -7.07 3.90 -10.21
CA VAL A 324 -8.13 3.63 -9.25
C VAL A 324 -9.09 4.82 -9.16
N LEU A 325 -10.39 4.54 -9.12
CA LEU A 325 -11.41 5.55 -8.87
C LEU A 325 -11.41 5.95 -7.40
N GLU A 326 -11.34 7.25 -7.14
CA GLU A 326 -11.42 7.79 -5.78
C GLU A 326 -12.81 7.54 -5.18
N HIS A 327 -12.85 7.13 -3.91
CA HIS A 327 -14.08 6.99 -3.13
C HIS A 327 -13.91 7.64 -1.76
N TRP A 328 -14.43 8.86 -1.63
CA TRP A 328 -14.45 9.61 -0.39
C TRP A 328 -15.49 9.05 0.58
N THR A 329 -15.03 8.27 1.56
CA THR A 329 -15.90 7.65 2.56
C THR A 329 -16.57 8.69 3.46
N THR A 330 -17.90 8.71 3.46
CA THR A 330 -18.70 9.44 4.45
C THR A 330 -18.92 8.60 5.72
N SER A 331 -19.49 9.18 6.78
CA SER A 331 -19.84 8.40 7.98
C SER A 331 -20.91 7.34 7.73
N ASP A 332 -21.87 7.63 6.84
CA ASP A 332 -22.91 6.68 6.45
C ASP A 332 -22.32 5.54 5.60
N ASP A 333 -21.40 5.87 4.68
CA ASP A 333 -20.66 4.88 3.89
C ASP A 333 -19.83 3.96 4.78
N LEU A 334 -19.13 4.50 5.77
CA LEU A 334 -18.31 3.72 6.70
C LEU A 334 -19.14 2.63 7.38
N THR A 335 -20.35 2.96 7.84
CA THR A 335 -21.26 1.99 8.49
C THR A 335 -21.74 0.92 7.52
N ARG A 336 -22.12 1.32 6.29
CA ARG A 336 -22.57 0.39 5.25
C ARG A 336 -21.45 -0.57 4.84
N ILE A 337 -20.26 -0.06 4.57
CA ILE A 337 -19.09 -0.84 4.16
C ILE A 337 -18.66 -1.78 5.29
N ALA A 338 -18.65 -1.30 6.53
CA ALA A 338 -18.42 -2.10 7.73
C ALA A 338 -19.42 -3.25 7.86
N SER A 339 -20.71 -3.01 7.59
CA SER A 339 -21.73 -4.07 7.60
C SER A 339 -21.46 -5.12 6.53
N SER A 340 -21.10 -4.72 5.30
CA SER A 340 -20.77 -5.66 4.23
C SER A 340 -19.53 -6.51 4.53
N LEU A 341 -18.50 -5.91 5.15
CA LEU A 341 -17.35 -6.67 5.62
C LEU A 341 -17.77 -7.66 6.71
N ASN A 342 -18.54 -7.22 7.70
CA ASN A 342 -19.04 -8.07 8.78
C ASN A 342 -19.82 -9.28 8.26
N ASP A 343 -20.72 -9.09 7.29
CA ASP A 343 -21.50 -10.17 6.68
C ASP A 343 -20.61 -11.15 5.92
N THR A 344 -19.57 -10.64 5.24
CA THR A 344 -18.55 -11.44 4.56
C THR A 344 -17.79 -12.31 5.55
N LEU A 345 -17.28 -11.71 6.65
CA LEU A 345 -16.55 -12.42 7.70
C LEU A 345 -17.40 -13.51 8.36
N HIS A 346 -18.68 -13.22 8.63
CA HIS A 346 -19.62 -14.21 9.16
C HIS A 346 -19.95 -15.35 8.19
N SER A 347 -19.67 -15.17 6.90
CA SER A 347 -19.96 -16.14 5.84
C SER A 347 -18.80 -17.09 5.55
N LEU A 348 -17.58 -16.78 6.02
CA LEU A 348 -16.42 -17.65 5.89
C LEU A 348 -16.69 -19.05 6.46
N HIS A 349 -16.16 -20.09 5.81
CA HIS A 349 -16.44 -21.48 6.17
C HIS A 349 -15.74 -21.93 7.46
N ALA A 350 -14.62 -21.28 7.81
CA ALA A 350 -13.83 -21.55 8.98
C ALA A 350 -13.18 -20.26 9.49
N LYS A 351 -12.69 -20.30 10.73
CA LYS A 351 -11.83 -19.24 11.27
C LYS A 351 -10.52 -19.20 10.50
N PRO A 352 -10.06 -18.04 10.00
CA PRO A 352 -8.75 -17.93 9.34
C PRO A 352 -7.60 -18.37 10.28
N ALA A 353 -6.60 -19.03 9.70
CA ALA A 353 -5.36 -19.41 10.38
C ALA A 353 -4.39 -18.22 10.51
N LEU A 354 -4.45 -17.29 9.55
CA LEU A 354 -3.71 -16.04 9.53
C LEU A 354 -4.65 -14.92 9.07
N ILE A 355 -4.57 -13.77 9.74
CA ILE A 355 -5.26 -12.55 9.34
C ILE A 355 -4.22 -11.45 9.21
N THR A 356 -4.16 -10.83 8.03
CA THR A 356 -3.36 -9.65 7.75
C THR A 356 -4.28 -8.44 7.57
N LEU A 357 -3.82 -7.28 8.04
CA LEU A 357 -4.52 -6.00 7.91
C LEU A 357 -3.52 -4.99 7.37
N VAL A 358 -3.81 -4.44 6.19
CA VAL A 358 -2.91 -3.59 5.42
C VAL A 358 -3.46 -2.18 5.39
N ARG A 359 -2.64 -1.22 5.80
CA ARG A 359 -3.04 0.19 5.98
C ARG A 359 -3.04 1.03 4.70
N SER A 360 -2.54 0.50 3.58
CA SER A 360 -2.36 1.15 2.26
C SER A 360 -1.97 2.65 2.28
N SER A 361 -1.26 3.10 3.33
CA SER A 361 -1.07 4.53 3.62
C SER A 361 0.06 5.13 2.78
N ARG A 362 1.08 4.32 2.52
CA ARG A 362 2.23 4.67 1.67
C ARG A 362 1.82 4.76 0.20
N ASP A 363 0.90 3.90 -0.23
CA ASP A 363 0.33 3.88 -1.57
C ASP A 363 -0.69 5.01 -1.80
N GLY A 364 -1.09 5.69 -0.72
CA GLY A 364 -1.99 6.82 -0.78
C GLY A 364 -3.41 6.41 -1.14
N TYR A 365 -3.85 5.22 -0.73
CA TYR A 365 -5.22 4.77 -0.93
C TYR A 365 -6.09 5.03 0.30
N THR A 366 -5.65 4.64 1.50
CA THR A 366 -6.49 4.75 2.69
C THR A 366 -6.77 6.22 3.09
N PRO A 367 -8.04 6.58 3.37
CA PRO A 367 -8.41 7.88 3.93
C PRO A 367 -7.73 8.11 5.29
N ARG A 368 -6.60 8.81 5.29
CA ARG A 368 -5.73 8.99 6.48
C ARG A 368 -6.46 9.55 7.70
N TRP A 369 -7.53 10.33 7.51
CA TRP A 369 -8.36 10.86 8.61
C TRP A 369 -9.29 9.83 9.26
N LEU A 370 -9.57 8.71 8.59
CA LEU A 370 -10.38 7.60 9.12
C LEU A 370 -9.55 6.39 9.50
N GLN A 371 -8.28 6.33 9.11
CA GLN A 371 -7.40 5.17 9.28
C GLN A 371 -7.55 4.45 10.63
N ILE A 372 -7.32 5.16 11.74
CA ILE A 372 -7.41 4.58 13.10
C ILE A 372 -8.82 4.04 13.37
N LYS A 373 -9.85 4.77 12.97
CA LYS A 373 -11.25 4.37 13.15
C LYS A 373 -11.59 3.13 12.32
N ILE A 374 -11.09 3.04 11.09
CA ILE A 374 -11.25 1.86 10.23
C ILE A 374 -10.57 0.64 10.87
N GLU A 375 -9.32 0.80 11.30
CA GLU A 375 -8.56 -0.26 11.97
C GLU A 375 -9.28 -0.77 13.23
N GLU A 376 -9.75 0.14 14.09
CA GLU A 376 -10.50 -0.20 15.29
C GLU A 376 -11.79 -0.97 14.97
N LEU A 377 -12.56 -0.52 13.98
CA LEU A 377 -13.77 -1.20 13.54
C LEU A 377 -13.49 -2.63 13.05
N ILE A 378 -12.44 -2.81 12.24
CA ILE A 378 -12.05 -4.14 11.75
C ILE A 378 -11.65 -5.03 12.93
N LEU A 379 -10.80 -4.54 13.83
CA LEU A 379 -10.35 -5.31 14.99
C LEU A 379 -11.50 -5.68 15.93
N GLU A 380 -12.49 -4.81 16.11
CA GLU A 380 -13.71 -5.12 16.86
C GLU A 380 -14.54 -6.23 16.20
N MET A 381 -14.69 -6.20 14.87
CA MET A 381 -15.36 -7.28 14.12
C MET A 381 -14.61 -8.60 14.29
N LEU A 382 -13.28 -8.60 14.11
CA LEU A 382 -12.45 -9.79 14.28
C LEU A 382 -12.51 -10.35 15.71
N ALA A 383 -12.54 -9.46 16.71
CA ALA A 383 -12.71 -9.85 18.10
C ALA A 383 -14.06 -10.51 18.35
N ARG A 384 -15.15 -9.97 17.79
CA ARG A 384 -16.50 -10.51 17.95
C ARG A 384 -16.71 -11.83 17.21
N ILE A 385 -16.22 -11.94 15.98
CA ILE A 385 -16.50 -13.08 15.08
C ILE A 385 -15.54 -14.23 15.36
N PHE A 386 -14.24 -13.94 15.56
CA PHE A 386 -13.20 -14.96 15.68
C PHE A 386 -12.58 -15.05 17.07
N PHE A 387 -13.08 -14.27 18.05
CA PHE A 387 -12.57 -14.23 19.42
C PHE A 387 -11.08 -13.87 19.49
N ILE A 388 -10.65 -12.93 18.63
CA ILE A 388 -9.27 -12.43 18.56
C ILE A 388 -9.15 -11.24 19.51
N SER A 389 -8.27 -11.31 20.51
CA SER A 389 -8.03 -10.21 21.44
C SER A 389 -6.94 -9.27 20.93
N ARG A 390 -6.83 -8.06 21.49
CA ARG A 390 -5.72 -7.14 21.19
C ARG A 390 -4.33 -7.75 21.45
N LYS A 391 -4.21 -8.73 22.35
CA LYS A 391 -2.93 -9.45 22.61
C LYS A 391 -2.51 -10.36 21.46
N ASN A 392 -3.43 -10.67 20.55
CA ASN A 392 -3.15 -11.46 19.35
C ASN A 392 -2.73 -10.58 18.16
N VAL A 393 -2.85 -9.25 18.28
CA VAL A 393 -2.47 -8.31 17.23
C VAL A 393 -0.98 -8.03 17.33
N VAL A 394 -0.26 -8.27 16.23
CA VAL A 394 1.16 -7.96 16.10
C VAL A 394 1.31 -6.89 15.03
N TYR A 395 1.81 -5.71 15.42
CA TYR A 395 2.09 -4.63 14.48
C TYR A 395 3.43 -4.85 13.80
N SER A 396 3.46 -4.68 12.48
CA SER A 396 4.72 -4.65 11.73
C SER A 396 5.58 -3.47 12.20
N PRO A 397 6.91 -3.64 12.35
CA PRO A 397 7.79 -2.51 12.67
C PRO A 397 7.95 -1.54 11.49
N TYR A 398 7.52 -1.93 10.28
CA TYR A 398 7.69 -1.18 9.02
C TYR A 398 6.45 -0.35 8.64
N LEU A 399 5.52 -0.13 9.58
CA LEU A 399 4.30 0.62 9.33
C LEU A 399 4.60 2.10 9.12
N ALA A 400 4.15 2.63 7.98
CA ALA A 400 4.14 4.06 7.71
C ALA A 400 3.34 4.81 8.79
N GLY A 401 3.99 5.72 9.53
CA GLY A 401 3.41 6.43 10.67
C GLY A 401 3.41 5.67 12.01
N GLY A 402 3.98 4.46 12.06
CA GLY A 402 4.06 3.63 13.26
C GLY A 402 2.70 3.15 13.77
N VAL A 403 2.65 2.55 14.96
CA VAL A 403 1.42 1.94 15.53
C VAL A 403 0.26 2.95 15.65
N GLY A 404 0.54 4.23 15.91
CA GLY A 404 -0.49 5.27 16.00
C GLY A 404 -1.20 5.58 14.67
N GLY A 405 -0.65 5.17 13.54
CA GLY A 405 -1.19 5.51 12.22
C GLY A 405 -0.71 6.88 11.75
N TRP A 406 -1.09 7.24 10.51
CA TRP A 406 -0.48 8.38 9.83
C TRP A 406 -0.71 9.69 10.57
N ASN A 407 -1.95 10.02 10.96
CA ASN A 407 -2.24 11.31 11.58
C ASN A 407 -1.67 11.49 13.00
N ASP A 408 -1.39 10.40 13.71
CA ASP A 408 -0.86 10.44 15.07
C ASP A 408 0.66 10.26 15.12
N ARG A 409 1.34 10.23 13.97
CA ARG A 409 2.79 9.98 13.87
C ARG A 409 3.67 11.03 14.58
N TYR A 410 3.11 12.22 14.83
CA TYR A 410 3.75 13.34 15.55
C TYR A 410 3.30 13.46 17.02
N ARG A 411 2.39 12.62 17.51
CA ARG A 411 1.74 12.80 18.82
C ARG A 411 2.72 12.69 20.01
N TYR A 412 3.85 11.99 19.81
CA TYR A 412 4.91 11.84 20.82
C TYR A 412 5.88 13.04 20.89
N ASP A 413 5.84 14.00 19.96
CA ASP A 413 6.71 15.19 19.99
C ASP A 413 6.18 16.31 20.92
N ILE A 414 4.88 16.32 21.22
CA ILE A 414 4.29 17.35 22.10
C ILE A 414 4.88 17.28 23.51
N ASP A 415 5.23 16.08 23.98
CA ASP A 415 5.78 15.90 25.34
C ASP A 415 7.29 16.18 25.42
N GLU A 416 8.08 15.99 24.34
CA GLU A 416 9.53 16.28 24.36
C GLU A 416 9.85 17.76 24.08
N VAL A 417 9.07 18.45 23.24
CA VAL A 417 9.25 19.89 22.96
C VAL A 417 8.88 20.75 24.18
N LEU A 418 7.95 20.29 25.02
CA LEU A 418 7.57 20.99 26.27
C LEU A 418 8.55 20.77 27.43
N VAL A 419 9.41 19.75 27.36
CA VAL A 419 10.44 19.50 28.40
C VAL A 419 11.75 20.23 28.10
N GLY A 420 12.04 20.55 26.83
CA GLY A 420 13.22 21.31 26.41
C GLY A 420 13.18 22.83 26.63
N SER A 421 12.08 23.39 27.15
CA SER A 421 11.93 24.83 27.45
C SER A 421 12.02 25.19 28.94
N LYS A 422 12.41 24.22 29.78
CA LYS A 422 12.75 24.44 31.19
C LYS A 422 14.12 23.82 31.52
N SER A 423 15.18 24.53 31.17
CA SER A 423 16.47 24.43 31.86
C SER A 423 17.24 25.72 31.74
#